data_AF-A0A928J493-F1
#
_entry.id   AF-A0A928J493-F1
#
_cell.length_a   1.000
_cell.length_b   1.000
_cell.length_c   1.000
_cell.angle_alpha   90.00
_cell.angle_beta   90.00
_cell.angle_gamma   90.00
#
_symmetry.space_group_name_H-M   'P 1'
#
loop_
_entity.id
_entity.type
_entity.pdbx_description
1 polymer ?
#
loop_
_entity_poly.entity_id
_entity_poly.type
_entity_poly.pdbx_seq_one_letter_code
_entity_poly.pdbx_strand_id
1 'polypeptide(L)'
;MYNIKLENYIPKPEPATSDRIVAAHYYAAWKKGAAGIHEGFDDLADSYPDRTPLMGYYDEENPEVCDWEIKWAVEHGINCFIHCWYRKPENFGKPVTADHLRCGHGLHEALFHAKFQKYMKFAIMFEASPRWGGTNESDMLENLMPFWMENYFKRENYLVIDNKPVLFVYQQQRLSGCFQSAESQKETFDACREYARQFGFDGMIFAACYHRPEREVHEDMMERGYDLRFGYTSGYKSPCDFYDNEDGIIDGQCDKLRQNLAID
;
A
#
# COMPACT_ATOMS: atom_id res chain seq x y z
N MET A 1 24.39 8.61 -10.34
CA MET A 1 23.61 9.40 -11.33
C MET A 1 22.33 9.81 -10.63
N TYR A 2 22.16 11.09 -10.28
CA TYR A 2 21.10 11.55 -9.37
C TYR A 2 20.22 12.59 -10.08
N ASN A 3 18.90 12.51 -9.92
CA ASN A 3 17.89 13.40 -10.51
C ASN A 3 18.10 13.65 -12.01
N ILE A 4 18.13 12.58 -12.81
CA ILE A 4 18.20 12.71 -14.27
C ILE A 4 16.94 13.40 -14.75
N LYS A 5 17.11 14.60 -15.30
CA LYS A 5 16.03 15.33 -15.93
C LYS A 5 15.72 14.70 -17.30
N LEU A 6 14.59 14.01 -17.40
CA LEU A 6 14.14 13.39 -18.65
C LEU A 6 13.62 14.44 -19.65
N GLU A 7 12.87 15.43 -19.16
CA GLU A 7 12.27 16.48 -19.96
C GLU A 7 12.20 17.81 -19.21
N ASN A 8 12.00 18.92 -19.94
CA ASN A 8 11.82 20.25 -19.33
C ASN A 8 10.47 20.44 -18.64
N TYR A 9 9.47 19.66 -19.03
CA TYR A 9 8.15 19.61 -18.42
C TYR A 9 7.63 18.18 -18.50
N ILE A 10 6.83 17.75 -17.52
CA ILE A 10 6.17 16.45 -17.56
C ILE A 10 4.88 16.60 -18.38
N PRO A 11 4.74 15.91 -19.53
CA PRO A 11 3.52 15.96 -20.32
C PRO A 11 2.33 15.46 -19.50
N LYS A 12 1.13 15.97 -19.81
CA LYS A 12 -0.11 15.48 -19.21
C LYS A 12 -0.22 13.96 -19.46
N PRO A 13 -0.63 13.15 -18.46
CA PRO A 13 -0.83 11.73 -18.68
C PRO A 13 -1.95 11.46 -19.69
N GLU A 14 -1.79 10.40 -20.47
CA GLU A 14 -2.80 9.84 -21.38
C GLU A 14 -3.25 8.45 -20.89
N PRO A 15 -4.16 8.36 -19.89
CA PRO A 15 -4.48 7.08 -19.26
C PRO A 15 -4.97 6.02 -20.25
N ALA A 16 -4.47 4.80 -20.10
CA ALA A 16 -5.06 3.63 -20.73
C ALA A 16 -6.51 3.46 -20.26
N THR A 17 -7.40 3.05 -21.17
CA THR A 17 -8.81 2.84 -20.83
C THR A 17 -8.99 1.50 -20.13
N SER A 18 -9.58 1.50 -18.95
CA SER A 18 -9.94 0.30 -18.19
C SER A 18 -11.21 0.58 -17.37
N ASP A 19 -12.08 -0.42 -17.26
CA ASP A 19 -13.21 -0.46 -16.34
C ASP A 19 -12.84 -1.03 -14.96
N ARG A 20 -11.60 -1.52 -14.81
CA ARG A 20 -11.08 -2.12 -13.59
C ARG A 20 -10.11 -1.20 -12.85
N ILE A 21 -10.13 -1.30 -11.52
CA ILE A 21 -9.04 -0.80 -10.69
C ILE A 21 -7.89 -1.80 -10.74
N VAL A 22 -6.73 -1.34 -11.21
CA VAL A 22 -5.48 -2.10 -11.22
C VAL A 22 -4.52 -1.38 -10.27
N ALA A 23 -4.24 -2.04 -9.15
CA ALA A 23 -3.47 -1.45 -8.07
C ALA A 23 -2.04 -2.00 -8.03
N ALA A 24 -1.08 -1.12 -7.74
CA ALA A 24 0.31 -1.48 -7.46
C ALA A 24 0.67 -1.13 -6.01
N HIS A 25 1.44 -2.00 -5.35
CA HIS A 25 2.03 -1.68 -4.04
C HIS A 25 3.11 -0.61 -4.20
N TYR A 26 3.06 0.43 -3.39
CA TYR A 26 3.98 1.55 -3.43
C TYR A 26 4.80 1.62 -2.15
N TYR A 27 6.14 1.63 -2.29
CA TYR A 27 7.08 1.60 -1.17
C TYR A 27 7.99 2.84 -1.16
N ALA A 28 7.63 3.85 -0.35
CA ALA A 28 8.30 5.16 -0.27
C ALA A 28 9.56 5.16 0.63
N ALA A 29 10.50 4.26 0.39
CA ALA A 29 11.66 4.02 1.25
C ALA A 29 13.02 4.34 0.60
N TRP A 30 13.03 4.79 -0.65
CA TRP A 30 14.21 5.05 -1.45
C TRP A 30 14.89 6.40 -1.13
N LYS A 31 14.19 7.30 -0.42
CA LYS A 31 14.83 8.48 0.19
C LYS A 31 15.85 8.02 1.26
N LYS A 32 17.08 8.52 1.16
CA LYS A 32 18.17 8.20 2.10
C LYS A 32 17.75 8.45 3.55
N GLY A 33 17.97 7.45 4.40
CA GLY A 33 17.63 7.48 5.83
C GLY A 33 16.13 7.43 6.17
N ALA A 34 15.23 7.53 5.18
CA ALA A 34 13.80 7.55 5.47
C ALA A 34 13.27 6.18 5.91
N ALA A 35 13.85 5.10 5.37
CA ALA A 35 13.48 3.74 5.70
C ALA A 35 14.05 3.27 7.05
N GLY A 36 15.19 3.80 7.48
CA GLY A 36 15.91 3.32 8.68
C GLY A 36 16.28 1.82 8.64
N ILE A 37 16.27 1.19 7.46
CA ILE A 37 16.55 -0.24 7.26
C ILE A 37 17.39 -0.54 6.02
N HIS A 38 17.59 0.46 5.15
CA HIS A 38 18.47 0.46 3.99
C HIS A 38 18.81 1.92 3.66
N GLU A 39 19.90 2.15 2.94
CA GLU A 39 20.42 3.49 2.62
C GLU A 39 19.86 4.03 1.29
N GLY A 40 18.53 3.88 1.11
CA GLY A 40 17.86 4.31 -0.12
C GLY A 40 18.46 3.63 -1.36
N PHE A 41 18.87 4.43 -2.34
CA PHE A 41 19.52 3.95 -3.56
C PHE A 41 21.01 3.59 -3.40
N ASP A 42 21.68 3.92 -2.30
CA ASP A 42 23.12 3.64 -2.15
C ASP A 42 23.39 2.12 -2.17
N ASP A 43 22.56 1.34 -1.48
CA ASP A 43 22.65 -0.14 -1.46
C ASP A 43 22.40 -0.74 -2.86
N LEU A 44 21.48 -0.15 -3.62
CA LEU A 44 21.18 -0.56 -5.00
C LEU A 44 22.32 -0.18 -5.95
N ALA A 45 22.92 0.98 -5.77
CA ALA A 45 24.02 1.46 -6.60
C ALA A 45 25.27 0.59 -6.47
N ASP A 46 25.56 0.11 -5.25
CA ASP A 46 26.72 -0.73 -4.98
C ASP A 46 26.50 -2.18 -5.43
N SER A 47 25.34 -2.76 -5.12
CA SER A 47 25.09 -4.18 -5.36
C SER A 47 24.43 -4.50 -6.71
N TYR A 48 23.67 -3.57 -7.29
CA TYR A 48 22.83 -3.81 -8.48
C TYR A 48 22.76 -2.58 -9.41
N PRO A 49 23.90 -2.08 -9.93
CA PRO A 49 23.92 -0.87 -10.75
C PRO A 49 23.06 -0.97 -12.02
N ASP A 50 22.87 -2.18 -12.56
CA ASP A 50 22.02 -2.44 -13.74
C ASP A 50 20.51 -2.24 -13.46
N ARG A 51 20.12 -2.04 -12.20
CA ARG A 51 18.74 -1.72 -11.78
C ARG A 51 18.53 -0.23 -11.52
N THR A 52 19.43 0.62 -12.01
CA THR A 52 19.29 2.08 -11.90
C THR A 52 17.96 2.52 -12.53
N PRO A 53 17.09 3.27 -11.82
CA PRO A 53 15.85 3.76 -12.39
C PRO A 53 16.10 4.69 -13.58
N LEU A 54 15.12 4.81 -14.48
CA LEU A 54 15.24 5.69 -15.65
C LEU A 54 15.52 7.16 -15.28
N MET A 55 14.98 7.64 -14.15
CA MET A 55 15.25 8.99 -13.60
C MET A 55 16.58 9.09 -12.83
N GLY A 56 17.40 8.05 -12.86
CA GLY A 56 18.53 7.88 -11.94
C GLY A 56 18.04 7.67 -10.52
N TYR A 57 18.89 7.98 -9.54
CA TYR A 57 18.50 8.00 -8.14
C TYR A 57 17.79 9.31 -7.80
N TYR A 58 16.78 9.25 -6.95
CA TYR A 58 15.93 10.40 -6.64
C TYR A 58 15.45 10.37 -5.19
N ASP A 59 15.05 11.55 -4.70
CA ASP A 59 14.33 11.67 -3.44
C ASP A 59 12.83 11.51 -3.70
N GLU A 60 12.23 10.45 -3.16
CA GLU A 60 10.81 10.13 -3.35
C GLU A 60 9.84 11.17 -2.78
N GLU A 61 10.31 12.13 -1.99
CA GLU A 61 9.48 13.23 -1.51
C GLU A 61 9.22 14.30 -2.59
N ASN A 62 9.95 14.25 -3.71
CA ASN A 62 9.77 15.19 -4.80
C ASN A 62 8.45 14.91 -5.57
N PRO A 63 7.49 15.85 -5.60
CA PRO A 63 6.25 15.69 -6.35
C PRO A 63 6.46 15.44 -7.84
N GLU A 64 7.53 15.95 -8.45
CA GLU A 64 7.82 15.74 -9.88
C GLU A 64 8.21 14.29 -10.19
N VAL A 65 8.83 13.59 -9.22
CA VAL A 65 9.09 12.14 -9.33
C VAL A 65 7.76 11.40 -9.33
N CYS A 66 6.87 11.73 -8.39
CA CYS A 66 5.53 11.14 -8.32
C CYS A 66 4.70 11.44 -9.57
N ASP A 67 4.84 12.63 -10.18
CA ASP A 67 4.18 12.96 -11.45
C ASP A 67 4.64 12.05 -12.61
N TRP A 68 5.93 11.72 -12.69
CA TRP A 68 6.44 10.74 -13.66
C TRP A 68 5.89 9.34 -13.40
N GLU A 69 5.90 8.89 -12.14
CA GLU A 69 5.38 7.58 -11.75
C GLU A 69 3.88 7.46 -12.04
N ILE A 70 3.09 8.49 -11.73
CA ILE A 70 1.67 8.56 -12.09
C ILE A 70 1.51 8.48 -13.60
N LYS A 71 2.25 9.29 -14.37
CA LYS A 71 2.17 9.30 -15.83
C LYS A 71 2.40 7.91 -16.39
N TRP A 72 3.49 7.26 -16.03
CA TRP A 72 3.81 5.92 -16.52
C TRP A 72 2.79 4.88 -16.07
N ALA A 73 2.37 4.92 -14.80
CA ALA A 73 1.40 3.97 -14.28
C ALA A 73 0.08 4.04 -15.06
N VAL A 74 -0.51 5.23 -15.19
CA VAL A 74 -1.84 5.36 -15.81
C VAL A 74 -1.80 5.10 -17.32
N GLU A 75 -0.69 5.45 -18.00
CA GLU A 75 -0.48 5.13 -19.42
C GLU A 75 -0.35 3.62 -19.68
N HIS A 76 -0.07 2.83 -18.64
CA HIS A 76 0.05 1.37 -18.69
C HIS A 76 -1.04 0.65 -17.86
N GLY A 77 -2.13 1.36 -17.54
CA GLY A 77 -3.32 0.77 -16.95
C GLY A 77 -3.31 0.60 -15.43
N ILE A 78 -2.21 0.94 -14.74
CA ILE A 78 -2.16 1.01 -13.27
C ILE A 78 -2.80 2.34 -12.85
N ASN A 79 -3.88 2.27 -12.09
CA ASN A 79 -4.68 3.45 -11.74
C ASN A 79 -4.94 3.57 -10.23
N CYS A 80 -4.27 2.75 -9.43
CA CYS A 80 -4.26 2.88 -7.97
C CYS A 80 -2.88 2.54 -7.38
N PHE A 81 -2.41 3.34 -6.42
CA PHE A 81 -1.26 2.99 -5.59
C PHE A 81 -1.70 2.58 -4.19
N ILE A 82 -1.16 1.48 -3.67
CA ILE A 82 -1.36 1.03 -2.29
C ILE A 82 -0.08 1.35 -1.53
N HIS A 83 -0.07 2.50 -0.84
CA HIS A 83 1.10 2.96 -0.10
C HIS A 83 1.29 2.17 1.20
N CYS A 84 2.48 1.61 1.41
CA CYS A 84 2.85 1.10 2.72
C CYS A 84 2.81 2.24 3.74
N TRP A 85 2.06 2.03 4.82
CA TRP A 85 1.86 3.02 5.87
C TRP A 85 2.48 2.53 7.17
N TYR A 86 3.48 3.27 7.66
CA TYR A 86 4.23 2.94 8.86
C TYR A 86 4.11 4.06 9.88
N ARG A 87 3.83 3.68 11.12
CA ARG A 87 3.98 4.56 12.28
C ARG A 87 5.35 4.30 12.92
N LYS A 88 5.96 5.35 13.47
CA LYS A 88 7.12 5.21 14.35
C LYS A 88 6.70 4.51 15.64
N PRO A 89 7.40 3.45 16.09
CA PRO A 89 6.93 2.64 17.23
C PRO A 89 6.77 3.43 18.53
N GLU A 90 7.50 4.52 18.70
CA GLU A 90 7.44 5.42 19.87
C GLU A 90 6.11 6.20 19.98
N ASN A 91 5.31 6.22 18.91
CA ASN A 91 4.00 6.89 18.83
C ASN A 91 2.81 5.95 19.10
N PHE A 92 3.04 4.70 19.51
CA PHE A 92 1.96 3.82 19.96
C PHE A 92 1.16 4.44 21.12
N GLY A 93 -0.18 4.38 21.04
CA GLY A 93 -1.08 4.85 22.08
C GLY A 93 -1.15 6.38 22.21
N LYS A 94 -0.72 7.12 21.19
CA LYS A 94 -0.68 8.59 21.18
C LYS A 94 -1.29 9.13 19.88
N PRO A 95 -1.80 10.38 19.88
CA PRO A 95 -2.27 11.03 18.66
C PRO A 95 -1.20 11.02 17.56
N VAL A 96 -1.61 10.67 16.35
CA VAL A 96 -0.74 10.55 15.18
C VAL A 96 -0.74 11.86 14.40
N THR A 97 0.42 12.23 13.86
CA THR A 97 0.60 13.33 12.89
C THR A 97 1.55 12.85 11.79
N ALA A 98 1.69 13.60 10.69
CA ALA A 98 2.61 13.23 9.60
C ALA A 98 4.06 13.03 10.08
N ASP A 99 4.51 13.81 11.07
CA ASP A 99 5.86 13.69 11.66
C ASP A 99 6.11 12.38 12.40
N HIS A 100 5.04 11.70 12.81
CA HIS A 100 5.10 10.40 13.48
C HIS A 100 5.17 9.23 12.49
N LEU A 101 5.17 9.50 11.19
CA LEU A 101 5.22 8.45 10.17
C LEU A 101 6.65 8.15 9.75
N ARG A 102 6.88 6.89 9.41
CA ARG A 102 8.05 6.46 8.64
C ARG A 102 7.61 6.38 7.18
N CYS A 103 8.44 6.88 6.26
CA CYS A 103 8.10 6.94 4.84
C CYS A 103 6.84 7.78 4.52
N GLY A 104 6.36 8.61 5.46
CA GLY A 104 5.16 9.44 5.26
C GLY A 104 5.27 10.47 4.13
N HIS A 105 6.51 10.85 3.79
CA HIS A 105 6.82 11.80 2.72
C HIS A 105 6.28 11.37 1.35
N GLY A 106 6.21 10.06 1.05
CA GLY A 106 5.64 9.59 -0.22
C GLY A 106 4.17 9.93 -0.41
N LEU A 107 3.41 10.06 0.68
CA LEU A 107 2.03 10.57 0.63
C LEU A 107 1.98 12.08 0.81
N HIS A 108 2.52 12.56 1.95
CA HIS A 108 2.32 13.93 2.42
C HIS A 108 3.11 14.96 1.64
N GLU A 109 4.31 14.65 1.17
CA GLU A 109 5.14 15.58 0.40
C GLU A 109 5.08 15.31 -1.10
N ALA A 110 4.97 14.04 -1.52
CA ALA A 110 4.97 13.67 -2.94
C ALA A 110 3.55 13.60 -3.52
N LEU A 111 2.77 12.53 -3.26
CA LEU A 111 1.48 12.31 -3.92
C LEU A 111 0.48 13.46 -3.72
N PHE A 112 0.40 14.03 -2.52
CA PHE A 112 -0.58 15.10 -2.24
C PHE A 112 -0.21 16.45 -2.87
N HIS A 113 1.04 16.62 -3.28
CA HIS A 113 1.53 17.81 -3.98
C HIS A 113 1.79 17.55 -5.48
N ALA A 114 1.69 16.30 -5.95
CA ALA A 114 1.82 15.93 -7.35
C ALA A 114 0.74 16.62 -8.19
N LYS A 115 1.16 17.17 -9.34
CA LYS A 115 0.28 17.84 -10.30
C LYS A 115 -0.77 16.88 -10.87
N PHE A 116 -0.41 15.62 -11.03
CA PHE A 116 -1.24 14.57 -11.61
C PHE A 116 -1.94 13.68 -10.58
N GLN A 117 -1.95 14.03 -9.29
CA GLN A 117 -2.58 13.21 -8.23
C GLN A 117 -4.04 12.80 -8.54
N LYS A 118 -4.78 13.63 -9.29
CA LYS A 118 -6.18 13.35 -9.67
C LYS A 118 -6.35 12.21 -10.67
N TYR A 119 -5.28 11.80 -11.36
CA TYR A 119 -5.28 10.64 -12.25
C TYR A 119 -5.10 9.32 -11.50
N MET A 120 -4.62 9.36 -10.25
CA MET A 120 -4.20 8.19 -9.50
C MET A 120 -5.04 8.04 -8.24
N LYS A 121 -5.74 6.92 -8.11
CA LYS A 121 -6.32 6.55 -6.82
C LYS A 121 -5.22 6.13 -5.85
N PHE A 122 -5.47 6.24 -4.56
CA PHE A 122 -4.58 5.65 -3.57
C PHE A 122 -5.30 4.99 -2.41
N ALA A 123 -4.68 3.98 -1.83
CA ALA A 123 -5.05 3.39 -0.55
C ALA A 123 -3.83 3.34 0.36
N ILE A 124 -4.06 3.13 1.65
CA ILE A 124 -2.99 2.84 2.60
C ILE A 124 -3.01 1.35 2.96
N MET A 125 -1.81 0.78 3.11
CA MET A 125 -1.60 -0.54 3.69
C MET A 125 -0.95 -0.38 5.05
N PHE A 126 -1.75 -0.59 6.09
CA PHE A 126 -1.29 -0.54 7.47
C PHE A 126 -0.31 -1.69 7.75
N GLU A 127 0.92 -1.30 8.05
CA GLU A 127 2.01 -2.21 8.40
C GLU A 127 1.97 -2.55 9.89
N ALA A 128 1.01 -3.41 10.25
CA ALA A 128 0.57 -3.66 11.61
C ALA A 128 1.57 -4.41 12.52
N SER A 129 2.80 -4.63 12.07
CA SER A 129 3.83 -5.29 12.88
C SER A 129 4.18 -4.46 14.11
N PRO A 130 4.41 -5.07 15.30
CA PRO A 130 4.94 -4.35 16.47
C PRO A 130 6.25 -3.61 16.19
N ARG A 131 7.04 -4.06 15.20
CA ARG A 131 8.23 -3.34 14.71
C ARG A 131 7.92 -1.91 14.27
N TRP A 132 6.71 -1.69 13.74
CA TRP A 132 6.22 -0.42 13.21
C TRP A 132 5.10 0.16 14.09
N GLY A 133 5.16 -0.14 15.39
CA GLY A 133 4.25 0.38 16.40
C GLY A 133 3.05 -0.51 16.69
N GLY A 134 2.68 -1.47 15.84
CA GLY A 134 1.51 -2.31 16.07
C GLY A 134 0.24 -1.49 16.32
N THR A 135 -0.74 -2.05 17.02
CA THR A 135 -1.92 -1.33 17.55
C THR A 135 -2.60 -2.17 18.65
N ASN A 136 -3.69 -1.68 19.22
CA ASN A 136 -4.69 -2.40 20.02
C ASN A 136 -6.05 -1.69 19.82
N GLU A 137 -7.10 -2.13 20.52
CA GLU A 137 -8.44 -1.53 20.40
C GLU A 137 -8.45 -0.01 20.63
N SER A 138 -7.99 0.45 21.81
CA SER A 138 -7.98 1.88 22.15
C SER A 138 -7.13 2.70 21.17
N ASP A 139 -5.94 2.23 20.81
CA ASP A 139 -5.07 2.92 19.86
C ASP A 139 -5.66 2.97 18.44
N MET A 140 -6.33 1.90 17.99
CA MET A 140 -7.00 1.86 16.71
C MET A 140 -8.13 2.88 16.64
N LEU A 141 -8.98 2.94 17.67
CA LEU A 141 -10.16 3.79 17.70
C LEU A 141 -9.86 5.27 18.02
N GLU A 142 -8.92 5.52 18.92
CA GLU A 142 -8.65 6.87 19.44
C GLU A 142 -7.56 7.61 18.65
N ASN A 143 -6.62 6.89 18.02
CA ASN A 143 -5.46 7.50 17.36
C ASN A 143 -5.35 7.22 15.87
N LEU A 144 -5.42 5.94 15.46
CA LEU A 144 -5.22 5.56 14.06
C LEU A 144 -6.41 5.94 13.18
N MET A 145 -7.61 5.51 13.56
CA MET A 145 -8.82 5.70 12.76
C MET A 145 -9.16 7.18 12.55
N PRO A 146 -9.13 8.07 13.57
CA PRO A 146 -9.32 9.51 13.35
C PRO A 146 -8.28 10.12 12.42
N PHE A 147 -7.00 9.74 12.57
CA PHE A 147 -5.93 10.23 11.69
C PHE A 147 -6.13 9.78 10.24
N TRP A 148 -6.45 8.50 10.01
CA TRP A 148 -6.70 7.98 8.67
C TRP A 148 -7.94 8.59 8.02
N MET A 149 -9.01 8.78 8.79
CA MET A 149 -10.21 9.44 8.30
C MET A 149 -9.91 10.87 7.83
N GLU A 150 -9.24 11.65 8.68
CA GLU A 150 -8.96 13.06 8.40
C GLU A 150 -8.01 13.23 7.22
N ASN A 151 -6.93 12.45 7.18
CA ASN A 151 -5.83 12.70 6.25
C ASN A 151 -5.96 11.91 4.95
N TYR A 152 -6.68 10.78 4.93
CA TYR A 152 -6.69 9.85 3.81
C TYR A 152 -8.09 9.54 3.28
N PHE A 153 -8.97 8.96 4.10
CA PHE A 153 -10.20 8.32 3.61
C PHE A 153 -11.17 9.32 2.96
N LYS A 154 -11.18 10.57 3.42
CA LYS A 154 -11.99 11.66 2.86
C LYS A 154 -11.42 12.29 1.58
N ARG A 155 -10.19 11.95 1.17
CA ARG A 155 -9.61 12.56 -0.05
C ARG A 155 -10.34 12.06 -1.30
N GLU A 156 -10.56 12.96 -2.26
CA GLU A 156 -11.30 12.65 -3.50
C GLU A 156 -10.70 11.49 -4.30
N ASN A 157 -9.37 11.31 -4.23
CA ASN A 157 -8.65 10.24 -4.91
C ASN A 157 -8.35 9.03 -4.00
N TYR A 158 -8.95 8.91 -2.82
CA TYR A 158 -8.84 7.69 -2.03
C TYR A 158 -9.59 6.52 -2.69
N LEU A 159 -9.11 5.29 -2.50
CA LEU A 159 -9.78 4.09 -2.97
C LEU A 159 -11.01 3.82 -2.11
N VAL A 160 -12.18 4.04 -2.73
CA VAL A 160 -13.50 3.76 -2.17
C VAL A 160 -14.21 2.80 -3.11
N ILE A 161 -14.70 1.69 -2.57
CA ILE A 161 -15.48 0.67 -3.30
C ILE A 161 -16.86 0.63 -2.66
N ASP A 162 -17.92 0.77 -3.46
CA ASP A 162 -19.32 0.79 -2.98
C ASP A 162 -19.52 1.73 -1.77
N ASN A 163 -19.00 2.96 -1.88
CA ASN A 163 -19.01 3.99 -0.84
C ASN A 163 -18.35 3.56 0.51
N LYS A 164 -17.38 2.63 0.45
CA LYS A 164 -16.58 2.19 1.60
C LYS A 164 -15.08 2.39 1.33
N PRO A 165 -14.36 3.20 2.13
CA PRO A 165 -12.91 3.30 2.03
C PRO A 165 -12.26 1.96 2.34
N VAL A 166 -11.19 1.63 1.61
CA VAL A 166 -10.48 0.35 1.73
C VAL A 166 -9.18 0.53 2.52
N LEU A 167 -9.07 -0.12 3.68
CA LEU A 167 -7.83 -0.24 4.43
C LEU A 167 -7.19 -1.61 4.19
N PHE A 168 -5.98 -1.62 3.61
CA PHE A 168 -5.19 -2.84 3.50
C PHE A 168 -4.40 -3.07 4.80
N VAL A 169 -4.23 -4.32 5.21
CA VAL A 169 -3.51 -4.70 6.42
C VAL A 169 -2.42 -5.71 6.06
N TYR A 170 -1.16 -5.29 6.18
CA TYR A 170 -0.02 -6.17 5.98
C TYR A 170 0.26 -7.01 7.21
N GLN A 171 0.69 -8.26 7.00
CA GLN A 171 0.94 -9.24 8.07
C GLN A 171 -0.19 -9.30 9.11
N GLN A 172 -1.42 -9.49 8.64
CA GLN A 172 -2.63 -9.52 9.46
C GLN A 172 -2.51 -10.40 10.73
N GLN A 173 -1.76 -11.51 10.65
CA GLN A 173 -1.49 -12.44 11.75
C GLN A 173 -0.79 -11.79 12.95
N ARG A 174 -0.13 -10.64 12.74
CA ARG A 174 0.51 -9.86 13.81
C ARG A 174 -0.53 -9.07 14.62
N LEU A 175 -1.67 -8.71 14.01
CA LEU A 175 -2.80 -8.11 14.73
C LEU A 175 -3.55 -9.11 15.60
N SER A 176 -3.55 -10.40 15.24
CA SER A 176 -4.26 -11.41 16.03
C SER A 176 -3.79 -11.47 17.50
N GLY A 177 -2.54 -11.08 17.79
CA GLY A 177 -2.01 -11.00 19.16
C GLY A 177 -2.15 -9.63 19.84
N CYS A 178 -2.71 -8.63 19.15
CA CYS A 178 -2.94 -7.27 19.64
C CYS A 178 -4.32 -7.08 20.26
N PHE A 179 -5.26 -7.99 19.96
CA PHE A 179 -6.62 -8.00 20.49
C PHE A 179 -6.80 -9.17 21.46
N GLN A 180 -7.76 -9.05 22.37
CA GLN A 180 -7.99 -10.06 23.41
C GLN A 180 -8.53 -11.38 22.84
N SER A 181 -9.30 -11.29 21.74
CA SER A 181 -9.91 -12.41 21.01
C SER A 181 -10.18 -12.02 19.55
N ALA A 182 -10.60 -12.98 18.72
CA ALA A 182 -11.10 -12.70 17.38
C ALA A 182 -12.35 -11.81 17.41
N GLU A 183 -13.25 -12.06 18.37
CA GLU A 183 -14.46 -11.27 18.60
C GLU A 183 -14.13 -9.82 18.95
N SER A 184 -13.21 -9.56 19.88
CA SER A 184 -12.77 -8.20 20.25
C SER A 184 -12.16 -7.45 19.05
N GLN A 185 -11.40 -8.14 18.19
CA GLN A 185 -10.91 -7.55 16.95
C GLN A 185 -12.07 -7.18 16.00
N LYS A 186 -13.04 -8.08 15.84
CA LYS A 186 -14.21 -7.85 15.01
C LYS A 186 -15.02 -6.65 15.51
N GLU A 187 -15.27 -6.56 16.81
CA GLU A 187 -15.96 -5.43 17.45
C GLU A 187 -15.21 -4.11 17.22
N THR A 188 -13.87 -4.13 17.30
CA THR A 188 -13.04 -2.96 16.98
C THR A 188 -13.22 -2.54 15.52
N PHE A 189 -13.17 -3.49 14.58
CA PHE A 189 -13.34 -3.19 13.16
C PHE A 189 -14.77 -2.70 12.84
N ASP A 190 -15.78 -3.24 13.51
CA ASP A 190 -17.16 -2.76 13.41
C ASP A 190 -17.31 -1.34 13.96
N ALA A 191 -16.64 -1.01 15.07
CA ALA A 191 -16.59 0.36 15.59
C ALA A 191 -15.90 1.32 14.60
N CYS A 192 -14.83 0.90 13.91
CA CYS A 192 -14.24 1.69 12.83
C CYS A 192 -15.22 1.90 11.66
N ARG A 193 -16.02 0.90 11.30
CA ARG A 193 -17.10 1.04 10.29
C ARG A 193 -18.16 2.04 10.74
N GLU A 194 -18.61 1.97 11.98
CA GLU A 194 -19.56 2.96 12.52
C GLU A 194 -18.97 4.37 12.56
N TYR A 195 -17.69 4.49 12.91
CA TYR A 195 -16.98 5.78 12.83
C TYR A 195 -16.99 6.31 11.39
N ALA A 196 -16.69 5.47 10.39
CA ALA A 196 -16.74 5.87 8.98
C ALA A 196 -18.13 6.33 8.53
N ARG A 197 -19.21 5.72 9.05
CA ARG A 197 -20.58 6.14 8.74
C ARG A 197 -20.90 7.56 9.21
N GLN A 198 -20.28 8.02 10.29
CA GLN A 198 -20.44 9.39 10.77
C GLN A 198 -19.91 10.44 9.77
N PHE A 199 -19.07 10.02 8.81
CA PHE A 199 -18.52 10.87 7.74
C PHE A 199 -19.18 10.63 6.37
N GLY A 200 -20.30 9.90 6.31
CA GLY A 200 -21.09 9.71 5.08
C GLY A 200 -20.71 8.48 4.24
N PHE A 201 -19.81 7.62 4.73
CA PHE A 201 -19.53 6.32 4.12
C PHE A 201 -20.55 5.26 4.54
N ASP A 202 -20.66 4.15 3.81
CA ASP A 202 -21.55 3.03 4.17
C ASP A 202 -20.88 2.00 5.12
N GLY A 203 -19.73 2.35 5.66
CA GLY A 203 -18.84 1.51 6.46
C GLY A 203 -17.41 1.64 5.93
N MET A 204 -16.62 0.58 6.06
CA MET A 204 -15.28 0.47 5.46
C MET A 204 -14.93 -0.99 5.17
N ILE A 205 -13.96 -1.20 4.29
CA ILE A 205 -13.46 -2.53 3.90
C ILE A 205 -12.07 -2.74 4.52
N PHE A 206 -11.89 -3.86 5.22
CA PHE A 206 -10.59 -4.32 5.70
C PHE A 206 -10.08 -5.46 4.82
N ALA A 207 -8.96 -5.23 4.12
CA ALA A 207 -8.31 -6.20 3.25
C ALA A 207 -7.12 -6.85 3.95
N ALA A 208 -7.16 -8.18 4.14
CA ALA A 208 -6.12 -8.94 4.80
C ALA A 208 -5.02 -9.41 3.83
N CYS A 209 -3.76 -9.09 4.12
CA CYS A 209 -2.63 -9.64 3.36
C CYS A 209 -2.43 -11.11 3.71
N TYR A 210 -2.77 -12.00 2.79
CA TYR A 210 -2.50 -13.43 2.89
C TYR A 210 -2.55 -14.09 1.52
N HIS A 211 -1.53 -14.90 1.19
CA HIS A 211 -1.35 -15.45 -0.15
C HIS A 211 -1.58 -16.97 -0.23
N ARG A 212 -1.86 -17.63 0.88
CA ARG A 212 -2.01 -19.09 0.91
C ARG A 212 -3.49 -19.51 0.96
N PRO A 213 -3.85 -20.69 0.44
CA PRO A 213 -5.25 -21.07 0.20
C PRO A 213 -5.94 -21.78 1.38
N GLU A 214 -5.32 -21.87 2.56
CA GLU A 214 -5.88 -22.58 3.71
C GLU A 214 -7.24 -22.01 4.12
N ARG A 215 -8.22 -22.90 4.28
CA ARG A 215 -9.61 -22.55 4.57
C ARG A 215 -9.77 -22.04 6.00
N GLU A 216 -9.12 -22.69 6.95
CA GLU A 216 -9.20 -22.36 8.38
C GLU A 216 -8.67 -20.94 8.64
N VAL A 217 -7.63 -20.54 7.91
CA VAL A 217 -7.08 -19.19 7.98
C VAL A 217 -8.01 -18.16 7.36
N HIS A 218 -8.72 -18.52 6.28
CA HIS A 218 -9.75 -17.66 5.73
C HIS A 218 -10.91 -17.46 6.71
N GLU A 219 -11.40 -18.54 7.32
CA GLU A 219 -12.50 -18.51 8.28
C GLU A 219 -12.14 -17.65 9.51
N ASP A 220 -10.93 -17.82 10.08
CA ASP A 220 -10.43 -16.97 11.19
C ASP A 220 -10.35 -15.49 10.79
N MET A 221 -9.93 -15.16 9.56
CA MET A 221 -9.92 -13.76 9.10
C MET A 221 -11.33 -13.17 9.00
N MET A 222 -12.30 -13.94 8.49
CA MET A 222 -13.68 -13.46 8.40
C MET A 222 -14.29 -13.29 9.81
N GLU A 223 -13.99 -14.21 10.74
CA GLU A 223 -14.42 -14.13 12.14
C GLU A 223 -13.85 -12.88 12.83
N ARG A 224 -12.61 -12.50 12.50
CA ARG A 224 -11.94 -11.26 12.96
C ARG A 224 -12.45 -9.98 12.28
N GLY A 225 -13.37 -10.10 11.33
CA GLY A 225 -14.00 -8.97 10.67
C GLY A 225 -13.28 -8.42 9.44
N TYR A 226 -12.38 -9.16 8.80
CA TYR A 226 -11.88 -8.81 7.46
C TYR A 226 -12.93 -9.09 6.38
N ASP A 227 -12.91 -8.33 5.28
CA ASP A 227 -13.89 -8.44 4.18
C ASP A 227 -13.32 -9.19 2.96
N LEU A 228 -12.01 -9.08 2.71
CA LEU A 228 -11.36 -9.72 1.58
C LEU A 228 -9.89 -10.04 1.87
N ARG A 229 -9.29 -10.86 1.00
CA ARG A 229 -7.86 -11.21 1.04
C ARG A 229 -7.13 -10.68 -0.18
N PHE A 230 -5.88 -10.31 0.00
CA PHE A 230 -4.97 -9.99 -1.11
C PHE A 230 -3.59 -10.61 -0.87
N GLY A 231 -2.86 -10.90 -1.96
CA GLY A 231 -1.46 -11.30 -1.90
C GLY A 231 -0.54 -10.08 -2.05
N TYR A 232 0.52 -10.02 -1.25
CA TYR A 232 1.56 -8.99 -1.40
C TYR A 232 2.70 -9.47 -2.30
N THR A 233 3.23 -10.66 -2.01
CA THR A 233 4.19 -11.37 -2.85
C THR A 233 3.56 -12.67 -3.31
N SER A 234 2.69 -12.61 -4.33
CA SER A 234 2.19 -13.83 -4.94
C SER A 234 3.34 -14.56 -5.64
N GLY A 235 3.91 -15.58 -4.99
CA GLY A 235 4.76 -16.59 -5.63
C GLY A 235 6.27 -16.41 -5.54
N TYR A 236 6.81 -15.33 -4.95
CA TYR A 236 8.26 -15.17 -4.77
C TYR A 236 8.79 -16.01 -3.60
N LYS A 237 9.04 -17.30 -3.86
CA LYS A 237 10.15 -18.00 -3.19
C LYS A 237 11.40 -17.69 -4.03
N SER A 238 12.13 -16.61 -3.80
CA SER A 238 13.49 -16.56 -4.38
C SER A 238 14.33 -17.62 -3.65
N PRO A 239 14.90 -18.58 -4.39
CA PRO A 239 16.27 -18.41 -4.85
C PRO A 239 16.36 -18.40 -6.37
N CYS A 240 17.30 -17.58 -6.87
CA CYS A 240 17.63 -17.31 -8.27
C CYS A 240 18.02 -18.54 -9.13
N ASP A 241 18.00 -19.75 -8.58
CA ASP A 241 18.45 -20.97 -9.27
C ASP A 241 17.29 -21.72 -9.98
N PHE A 242 16.05 -21.24 -9.88
CA PHE A 242 14.85 -21.95 -10.35
C PHE A 242 13.91 -21.14 -11.25
N TYR A 243 14.28 -19.95 -11.70
CA TYR A 243 13.41 -19.14 -12.56
C TYR A 243 13.97 -19.05 -13.98
N ASP A 244 13.11 -19.35 -14.96
CA ASP A 244 13.34 -19.03 -16.37
C ASP A 244 13.46 -17.51 -16.56
N ASN A 245 13.86 -17.09 -17.77
CA ASN A 245 13.95 -15.67 -18.12
C ASN A 245 12.61 -14.91 -17.90
N GLU A 246 12.65 -13.58 -17.96
CA GLU A 246 11.50 -12.71 -17.64
C GLU A 246 10.21 -13.12 -18.37
N ASP A 247 10.32 -13.54 -19.64
CA ASP A 247 9.19 -14.06 -20.43
C ASP A 247 8.58 -15.32 -19.79
N GLY A 248 9.40 -16.26 -19.31
CA GLY A 248 8.94 -17.46 -18.61
C GLY A 248 8.27 -17.17 -17.26
N ILE A 249 8.67 -16.10 -16.57
CA ILE A 249 7.98 -15.64 -15.35
C ILE A 249 6.60 -15.07 -15.70
N ILE A 250 6.51 -14.25 -16.74
CA ILE A 250 5.25 -13.64 -17.21
C ILE A 250 4.28 -14.74 -17.66
N ASP A 251 4.73 -15.65 -18.52
CA ASP A 251 3.91 -16.77 -19.00
C ASP A 251 3.46 -17.68 -17.85
N GLY A 252 4.36 -17.99 -16.91
CA GLY A 252 4.01 -18.78 -15.72
C GLY A 252 3.00 -18.09 -14.81
N GLN A 253 3.00 -16.76 -14.73
CA GLN A 253 1.98 -16.00 -14.01
C GLN A 253 0.64 -16.00 -14.75
N CYS A 254 0.64 -15.75 -16.07
CA CYS A 254 -0.55 -15.82 -16.91
C CYS A 254 -1.19 -17.21 -16.89
N ASP A 255 -0.40 -18.29 -16.92
CA ASP A 255 -0.90 -19.66 -16.86
C ASP A 255 -1.49 -20.00 -15.50
N LYS A 256 -0.88 -19.56 -14.40
CA LYS A 256 -1.48 -19.71 -13.05
C LYS A 256 -2.79 -18.94 -12.93
N LEU A 257 -2.90 -17.77 -13.54
CA LEU A 257 -4.16 -17.01 -13.58
C LEU A 257 -5.23 -17.75 -14.39
N ARG A 258 -4.88 -18.29 -15.58
CA ARG A 258 -5.79 -19.10 -16.40
C ARG A 258 -6.26 -20.37 -15.66
N GLN A 259 -5.34 -21.07 -15.01
CA GLN A 259 -5.63 -22.32 -14.28
C GLN A 259 -6.48 -22.09 -13.02
N ASN A 260 -6.25 -20.99 -12.29
CA ASN A 260 -6.93 -20.74 -11.02
C ASN A 260 -8.26 -20.00 -11.16
N LEU A 261 -8.54 -19.37 -12.30
CA LEU A 261 -9.75 -18.57 -12.48
C LEU A 261 -10.86 -19.23 -13.30
N ALA A 262 -10.61 -20.34 -14.02
CA ALA A 262 -11.61 -20.97 -14.91
C ALA A 262 -12.43 -19.93 -15.71
N ILE A 263 -11.74 -18.96 -16.28
CA ILE A 263 -12.33 -17.97 -17.19
C ILE A 263 -12.11 -18.54 -18.59
N ASP A 264 -13.22 -18.90 -19.26
CA ASP A 264 -13.27 -18.95 -20.73
C ASP A 264 -13.05 -17.54 -21.32
#